data_AF-A0A0A0L4A5-F1
#
_entry.id   AF-A0A0A0L4A5-F1
#
_cell.length_a   1.000
_cell.length_b   1.000
_cell.length_c   1.000
_cell.angle_alpha   90.00
_cell.angle_beta   90.00
_cell.angle_gamma   90.00
#
_symmetry.space_group_name_H-M   'P 1'
#
loop_
_entity.id
_entity.type
_entity.pdbx_description
1 polymer ?
#
loop_
_entity_poly.entity_id
_entity_poly.type
_entity_poly.pdbx_seq_one_letter_code
_entity_poly.pdbx_strand_id
1 'polypeptide(L)'
;MKNYVTFKYVNGINMILTTSIPVLGRLLSPLYFQFFLDKLASSLGPRFYANIFKCKQISETGAQQMLLDTQAVKTILLDIPSLGRQTSGAASYSKFVSREMSKAEALLKVILSPVDSVADTYRALLPEGTPMEFQRILELKGFKKADQQSILDDFNKHGPGITQPSVSSPSAPPVVSSTPPAPTITSPSTVGLMASREDVLTRAAALGRGAATTGFKRFLALTEAAKDRKDGPFRKLFNP
;
A
#
# COMPACT_ATOMS: atom_id res chain seq x y z
N MET A 1 23.20 -15.19 14.64
CA MET A 1 22.20 -14.89 15.69
C MET A 1 21.10 -14.00 15.07
N LYS A 2 19.99 -14.58 14.60
CA LYS A 2 18.79 -13.85 14.13
C LYS A 2 17.53 -14.67 14.46
N ASN A 3 17.33 -14.95 15.75
CA ASN A 3 16.10 -15.56 16.24
C ASN A 3 15.02 -14.49 16.39
N TYR A 4 14.45 -14.06 15.26
CA TYR A 4 13.15 -13.39 15.30
C TYR A 4 12.09 -14.47 15.41
N VAL A 5 11.30 -14.42 16.49
CA VAL A 5 10.10 -15.22 16.64
C VAL A 5 9.05 -14.68 15.68
N THR A 6 9.14 -15.07 14.40
CA THR A 6 8.06 -14.82 13.45
C THR A 6 6.86 -15.69 13.82
N PHE A 7 5.66 -15.15 13.67
CA PHE A 7 4.45 -15.78 14.18
C PHE A 7 4.14 -17.07 13.40
N LYS A 8 3.49 -18.05 14.05
CA LYS A 8 3.37 -19.42 13.49
C LYS A 8 2.82 -19.43 12.05
N TYR A 9 1.93 -18.50 11.72
CA TYR A 9 1.40 -18.34 10.36
C TYR A 9 2.38 -17.68 9.38
N VAL A 10 3.16 -16.68 9.80
CA VAL A 10 4.20 -16.05 8.97
C VAL A 10 5.33 -17.03 8.67
N ASN A 11 5.73 -17.85 9.64
CA ASN A 11 6.63 -18.97 9.39
C ASN A 11 6.03 -19.99 8.42
N GLY A 12 4.72 -20.27 8.50
CA GLY A 12 4.01 -21.09 7.51
C GLY A 12 4.05 -20.50 6.10
N ILE A 13 3.80 -19.19 5.95
CA ILE A 13 3.93 -18.47 4.68
C ILE A 13 5.36 -18.58 4.14
N ASN A 14 6.36 -18.34 4.98
CA ASN A 14 7.78 -18.45 4.62
C ASN A 14 8.12 -19.87 4.15
N MET A 15 7.72 -20.90 4.90
CA MET A 15 7.95 -22.31 4.57
C MET A 15 7.34 -22.69 3.21
N ILE A 16 6.08 -22.31 2.96
CA ILE A 16 5.40 -22.58 1.69
C ILE A 16 6.13 -21.92 0.52
N LEU A 17 6.51 -20.66 0.66
CA LEU A 17 7.18 -19.89 -0.39
C LEU A 17 8.60 -20.40 -0.66
N THR A 18 9.43 -20.55 0.38
CA THR A 18 10.80 -21.09 0.25
C THR A 18 10.83 -22.51 -0.31
N THR A 19 9.81 -23.34 -0.06
CA THR A 19 9.70 -24.68 -0.67
C THR A 19 9.21 -24.62 -2.12
N SER A 20 8.21 -23.78 -2.41
CA SER A 20 7.48 -23.82 -3.70
C SER A 20 8.14 -22.96 -4.78
N ILE A 21 8.66 -21.79 -4.43
CA ILE A 21 9.20 -20.81 -5.39
C ILE A 21 10.42 -21.36 -6.16
N PRO A 22 11.41 -22.04 -5.53
CA PRO A 22 12.54 -22.63 -6.27
C PRO A 22 12.15 -23.83 -7.16
N VAL A 23 10.98 -24.43 -6.93
CA VAL A 23 10.41 -25.45 -7.84
C VAL A 23 9.79 -24.74 -9.05
N LEU A 24 8.96 -23.73 -8.83
CA LEU A 24 8.33 -22.94 -9.91
C LEU A 24 9.37 -22.25 -10.80
N GLY A 25 10.44 -21.68 -10.23
CA GLY A 25 11.53 -21.05 -10.98
C GLY A 25 12.38 -22.02 -11.81
N ARG A 26 12.31 -23.33 -11.54
CA ARG A 26 12.93 -24.38 -12.37
C ARG A 26 11.99 -24.95 -13.44
N LEU A 27 10.68 -24.94 -13.20
CA LEU A 27 9.66 -25.48 -14.11
C LEU A 27 9.17 -24.47 -15.16
N LEU A 28 9.27 -23.16 -14.87
CA LEU A 28 8.81 -22.09 -15.74
C LEU A 28 10.00 -21.38 -16.40
N SER A 29 9.83 -20.95 -17.66
CA SER A 29 10.80 -20.04 -18.29
C SER A 29 10.80 -18.68 -17.57
N PRO A 30 11.87 -17.87 -17.66
CA PRO A 30 11.94 -16.56 -16.99
C PRO A 30 10.76 -15.62 -17.34
N LEU A 31 10.22 -15.70 -18.56
CA LEU A 31 9.06 -14.92 -18.98
C LEU A 31 7.76 -15.36 -18.26
N TYR A 32 7.50 -16.68 -18.20
CA TYR A 32 6.33 -17.20 -17.50
C TYR A 32 6.45 -17.07 -15.98
N PHE A 33 7.67 -17.18 -15.44
CA PHE A 33 7.93 -16.93 -14.02
C PHE A 33 7.70 -15.45 -13.66
N GLN A 34 8.12 -14.50 -14.51
CA GLN A 34 7.79 -13.08 -14.30
C GLN A 34 6.27 -12.86 -14.30
N PHE A 35 5.54 -13.43 -15.25
CA PHE A 35 4.08 -13.33 -15.28
C PHE A 35 3.44 -13.92 -14.01
N PHE A 36 3.96 -15.05 -13.51
CA PHE A 36 3.54 -15.60 -12.22
C PHE A 36 3.81 -14.62 -11.06
N LEU A 37 4.99 -14.01 -10.98
CA LEU A 37 5.31 -13.00 -9.97
C LEU A 37 4.37 -11.80 -10.04
N ASP A 38 4.10 -11.27 -11.23
CA ASP A 38 3.18 -10.14 -11.41
C ASP A 38 1.76 -10.49 -10.95
N LYS A 39 1.26 -11.70 -11.23
CA LYS A 39 -0.03 -12.19 -10.73
C LYS A 39 -0.02 -12.44 -9.21
N LEU A 40 1.07 -12.96 -8.67
CA LEU A 40 1.23 -13.16 -7.22
C LEU A 40 1.14 -11.81 -6.49
N ALA A 41 1.94 -10.82 -6.89
CA ALA A 41 1.92 -9.47 -6.33
C ALA A 41 0.54 -8.80 -6.44
N SER A 42 -0.04 -8.81 -7.64
CA SER A 42 -1.37 -8.24 -7.92
C SER A 42 -2.49 -8.91 -7.11
N SER A 43 -2.32 -10.18 -6.72
CA SER A 43 -3.30 -10.91 -5.93
C SER A 43 -3.12 -10.74 -4.42
N LEU A 44 -1.87 -10.66 -3.94
CA LEU A 44 -1.58 -10.82 -2.51
C LEU A 44 -1.63 -9.49 -1.75
N GLY A 45 -0.93 -8.46 -2.24
CA GLY A 45 -0.87 -7.15 -1.58
C GLY A 45 -2.26 -6.52 -1.36
N PRO A 46 -3.07 -6.35 -2.43
CA PRO A 46 -4.42 -5.80 -2.30
C PRO A 46 -5.35 -6.63 -1.40
N ARG A 47 -5.21 -7.96 -1.39
CA ARG A 47 -5.99 -8.84 -0.50
C ARG A 47 -5.55 -8.76 0.94
N PHE A 48 -4.26 -8.57 1.21
CA PHE A 48 -3.74 -8.39 2.56
C PHE A 48 -4.33 -7.12 3.18
N TYR A 49 -4.24 -5.99 2.47
CA TYR A 49 -4.88 -4.73 2.85
C TYR A 49 -6.40 -4.89 3.08
N ALA A 50 -7.12 -5.48 2.10
CA ALA A 50 -8.56 -5.69 2.21
C ALA A 50 -8.99 -6.67 3.33
N ASN A 51 -8.10 -7.57 3.78
CA ASN A 51 -8.39 -8.47 4.91
C ASN A 51 -8.27 -7.77 6.27
N ILE A 52 -7.45 -6.72 6.40
CA ILE A 52 -7.40 -5.92 7.64
C ILE A 52 -8.77 -5.27 7.90
N PHE A 53 -9.40 -4.74 6.85
CA PHE A 53 -10.77 -4.19 6.92
C PHE A 53 -11.89 -5.22 7.18
N LYS A 54 -11.58 -6.52 7.29
CA LYS A 54 -12.54 -7.55 7.72
C LYS A 54 -12.50 -7.84 9.22
N CYS A 55 -11.50 -7.34 9.94
CA CYS A 55 -11.53 -7.34 11.39
C CYS A 55 -12.73 -6.51 11.87
N LYS A 56 -13.39 -6.94 12.94
CA LYS A 56 -14.48 -6.16 13.57
C LYS A 56 -13.91 -4.99 14.38
N GLN A 57 -12.85 -5.28 15.13
CA GLN A 57 -12.08 -4.35 15.94
C GLN A 57 -10.67 -4.92 16.06
N ILE A 58 -9.68 -4.05 16.22
CA ILE A 58 -8.27 -4.39 16.41
C ILE A 58 -7.81 -3.65 17.67
N SER A 59 -7.38 -4.38 18.70
CA SER A 59 -6.80 -3.76 19.90
C SER A 59 -5.44 -3.13 19.58
N GLU A 60 -4.97 -2.21 20.41
CA GLU A 60 -3.64 -1.60 20.24
C GLU A 60 -2.52 -2.65 20.17
N THR A 61 -2.49 -3.58 21.12
CA THR A 61 -1.55 -4.72 21.12
C THR A 61 -1.69 -5.62 19.88
N GLY A 62 -2.91 -5.81 19.38
CA GLY A 62 -3.18 -6.55 18.15
C GLY A 62 -2.69 -5.81 16.90
N ALA A 63 -2.80 -4.49 16.86
CA ALA A 63 -2.31 -3.65 15.77
C ALA A 63 -0.77 -3.56 15.78
N GLN A 64 -0.14 -3.44 16.95
CA GLN A 64 1.31 -3.53 17.11
C GLN A 64 1.83 -4.86 16.56
N GLN A 65 1.19 -5.97 16.94
CA GLN A 65 1.58 -7.30 16.50
C GLN A 65 1.36 -7.50 14.99
N MET A 66 0.19 -7.12 14.48
CA MET A 66 -0.12 -7.22 13.06
C MET A 66 0.80 -6.33 12.19
N LEU A 67 1.33 -5.23 12.73
CA LEU A 67 2.33 -4.40 12.05
C LEU A 67 3.68 -5.11 11.91
N LEU A 68 4.17 -5.76 12.98
CA LEU A 68 5.39 -6.59 12.93
C LEU A 68 5.24 -7.74 11.93
N ASP A 69 4.08 -8.42 11.94
CA ASP A 69 3.81 -9.49 10.99
C ASP A 69 3.70 -8.98 9.54
N THR A 70 3.12 -7.79 9.32
CA THR A 70 3.05 -7.15 8.00
C THR A 70 4.46 -6.88 7.45
N GLN A 71 5.38 -6.38 8.28
CA GLN A 71 6.78 -6.14 7.92
C GLN A 71 7.54 -7.45 7.63
N ALA A 72 7.30 -8.50 8.43
CA ALA A 72 7.89 -9.80 8.21
C ALA A 72 7.40 -10.44 6.89
N VAL A 73 6.08 -10.42 6.63
CA VAL A 73 5.50 -10.87 5.35
C VAL A 73 6.07 -10.05 4.19
N LYS A 74 6.14 -8.72 4.30
CA LYS A 74 6.74 -7.86 3.26
C LYS A 74 8.19 -8.26 2.95
N THR A 75 9.01 -8.52 3.96
CA THR A 75 10.38 -9.01 3.78
C THR A 75 10.42 -10.35 3.03
N ILE A 76 9.59 -11.32 3.43
CA ILE A 76 9.49 -12.63 2.77
C ILE A 76 9.07 -12.48 1.30
N LEU A 77 8.10 -11.61 1.00
CA LEU A 77 7.64 -11.38 -0.36
C LEU A 77 8.72 -10.73 -1.24
N LEU A 78 9.48 -9.77 -0.70
CA LEU A 78 10.55 -9.12 -1.45
C LEU A 78 11.73 -10.05 -1.79
N ASP A 79 11.88 -11.17 -1.08
CA ASP A 79 12.90 -12.19 -1.39
C ASP A 79 12.45 -13.26 -2.42
N ILE A 80 11.16 -13.28 -2.79
CA ILE A 80 10.62 -14.26 -3.75
C ILE A 80 11.38 -14.27 -5.10
N PRO A 81 11.74 -13.14 -5.73
CA PRO A 81 12.53 -13.17 -6.96
C PRO A 81 13.89 -13.85 -6.77
N SER A 82 14.56 -13.63 -5.65
CA SER A 82 15.82 -14.28 -5.27
C SER A 82 15.66 -15.80 -5.19
N LEU A 83 14.63 -16.27 -4.46
CA LEU A 83 14.30 -17.69 -4.32
C LEU A 83 14.02 -18.36 -5.68
N GLY A 84 13.43 -17.63 -6.62
CA GLY A 84 13.17 -18.08 -7.99
C GLY A 84 14.35 -17.92 -8.95
N ARG A 85 15.48 -17.35 -8.50
CA ARG A 85 16.62 -16.92 -9.34
C ARG A 85 16.24 -15.94 -10.47
N GLN A 86 15.17 -15.19 -10.29
CA GLN A 86 14.68 -14.22 -11.26
C GLN A 86 15.39 -12.88 -11.10
N THR A 87 16.06 -12.43 -12.17
CA THR A 87 16.72 -11.11 -12.23
C THR A 87 15.88 -10.13 -13.05
N SER A 88 15.40 -10.55 -14.22
CA SER A 88 14.52 -9.78 -15.11
C SER A 88 13.19 -9.48 -14.44
N GLY A 89 12.77 -8.21 -14.41
CA GLY A 89 11.46 -7.80 -13.87
C GLY A 89 11.34 -7.78 -12.33
N ALA A 90 12.31 -8.33 -11.60
CA ALA A 90 12.33 -8.37 -10.13
C ALA A 90 12.14 -6.98 -9.50
N ALA A 91 12.76 -5.94 -10.07
CA ALA A 91 12.60 -4.56 -9.58
C ALA A 91 11.16 -4.04 -9.68
N SER A 92 10.41 -4.41 -10.72
CA SER A 92 9.00 -4.00 -10.89
C SER A 92 8.10 -4.73 -9.89
N TYR A 93 8.33 -6.03 -9.72
CA TYR A 93 7.66 -6.84 -8.70
C TYR A 93 7.89 -6.25 -7.28
N SER A 94 9.15 -6.01 -6.91
CA SER A 94 9.51 -5.50 -5.59
C SER A 94 8.99 -4.08 -5.33
N LYS A 95 8.92 -3.22 -6.36
CA LYS A 95 8.25 -1.91 -6.27
C LYS A 95 6.75 -2.06 -6.00
N PHE A 96 6.06 -2.96 -6.70
CA PHE A 96 4.62 -3.20 -6.50
C PHE A 96 4.33 -3.77 -5.11
N VAL A 97 5.05 -4.81 -4.70
CA VAL A 97 4.92 -5.42 -3.36
C VAL A 97 5.22 -4.39 -2.27
N SER A 98 6.29 -3.60 -2.42
CA SER A 98 6.61 -2.54 -1.46
C SER A 98 5.48 -1.51 -1.35
N ARG A 99 4.90 -1.07 -2.47
CA ARG A 99 3.78 -0.11 -2.48
C ARG A 99 2.57 -0.66 -1.73
N GLU A 100 2.10 -1.87 -2.10
CA GLU A 100 0.87 -2.43 -1.52
C GLU A 100 1.04 -2.83 -0.05
N MET A 101 2.19 -3.40 0.33
CA MET A 101 2.46 -3.73 1.74
C MET A 101 2.66 -2.47 2.60
N SER A 102 3.27 -1.41 2.07
CA SER A 102 3.38 -0.13 2.79
C SER A 102 2.02 0.54 3.05
N LYS A 103 0.99 0.32 2.22
CA LYS A 103 -0.39 0.77 2.54
C LYS A 103 -0.94 0.06 3.77
N ALA A 104 -0.68 -1.25 3.92
CA ALA A 104 -1.09 -2.01 5.09
C ALA A 104 -0.32 -1.57 6.36
N GLU A 105 0.98 -1.27 6.24
CA GLU A 105 1.76 -0.66 7.33
C GLU A 105 1.24 0.73 7.72
N ALA A 106 0.90 1.57 6.74
CA ALA A 106 0.31 2.90 6.96
C ALA A 106 -1.04 2.80 7.70
N LEU A 107 -1.94 1.95 7.20
CA LEU A 107 -3.23 1.64 7.82
C LEU A 107 -3.08 1.25 9.30
N LEU A 108 -2.14 0.34 9.59
CA LEU A 108 -1.87 -0.12 10.95
C LEU A 108 -1.27 0.98 11.84
N LYS A 109 -0.41 1.85 11.31
CA LYS A 109 0.10 3.02 12.04
C LYS A 109 -1.01 4.03 12.36
N VAL A 110 -2.00 4.23 11.48
CA VAL A 110 -3.17 5.06 11.79
C VAL A 110 -4.01 4.41 12.90
N ILE A 111 -4.23 3.09 12.86
CA ILE A 111 -4.93 2.37 13.96
C ILE A 111 -4.18 2.52 15.30
N LEU A 112 -2.85 2.62 15.28
CA LEU A 112 -2.01 2.84 16.46
C LEU A 112 -1.90 4.30 16.92
N SER A 113 -2.29 5.28 16.09
CA SER A 113 -2.18 6.70 16.47
C SER A 113 -3.12 7.09 17.63
N PRO A 114 -2.75 8.10 18.45
CA PRO A 114 -3.65 8.71 19.44
C PRO A 114 -4.98 9.18 18.83
N VAL A 115 -6.03 9.27 19.65
CA VAL A 115 -7.34 9.76 19.19
C VAL A 115 -7.27 11.19 18.66
N ASP A 116 -6.46 12.05 19.30
CA ASP A 116 -6.37 13.48 19.01
C ASP A 116 -5.63 13.78 17.69
N SER A 117 -4.89 12.81 17.15
CA SER A 117 -4.07 12.96 15.93
C SER A 117 -4.32 11.90 14.86
N VAL A 118 -5.40 11.11 15.00
CA VAL A 118 -5.76 10.05 14.04
C VAL A 118 -6.12 10.60 12.66
N ALA A 119 -6.76 11.76 12.61
CA ALA A 119 -7.11 12.46 11.37
C ALA A 119 -5.85 12.90 10.59
N ASP A 120 -4.90 13.54 11.26
CA ASP A 120 -3.66 14.02 10.62
C ASP A 120 -2.73 12.86 10.26
N THR A 121 -2.64 11.84 11.12
CA THR A 121 -1.88 10.62 10.83
C THR A 121 -2.47 9.90 9.60
N TYR A 122 -3.79 9.89 9.43
CA TYR A 122 -4.43 9.36 8.24
C TYR A 122 -4.05 10.15 6.97
N ARG A 123 -4.19 11.48 7.00
CA ARG A 123 -3.80 12.35 5.86
C ARG A 123 -2.33 12.18 5.47
N ALA A 124 -1.44 12.09 6.46
CA ALA A 124 0.00 11.98 6.24
C ALA A 124 0.44 10.61 5.70
N LEU A 125 -0.19 9.50 6.15
CA LEU A 125 0.22 8.14 5.78
C LEU A 125 -0.60 7.52 4.64
N LEU A 126 -1.83 8.01 4.40
CA LEU A 126 -2.75 7.54 3.36
C LEU A 126 -3.35 8.74 2.58
N PRO A 127 -2.53 9.53 1.86
CA PRO A 127 -3.02 10.70 1.11
C PRO A 127 -3.96 10.35 -0.05
N GLU A 128 -3.86 9.12 -0.59
CA GLU A 128 -4.77 8.56 -1.59
C GLU A 128 -6.04 7.92 -0.97
N GLY A 129 -6.17 7.98 0.35
CA GLY A 129 -7.23 7.31 1.11
C GLY A 129 -8.55 8.08 1.09
N THR A 130 -9.66 7.35 1.02
CA THR A 130 -11.00 7.95 0.97
C THR A 130 -11.55 8.31 2.36
N PRO A 131 -12.51 9.26 2.49
CA PRO A 131 -13.21 9.49 3.77
C PRO A 131 -13.96 8.25 4.29
N MET A 132 -14.44 7.40 3.38
CA MET A 132 -15.07 6.11 3.72
C MET A 132 -14.08 5.13 4.36
N GLU A 133 -12.84 5.06 3.87
CA GLU A 133 -11.78 4.28 4.52
C GLU A 133 -11.41 4.85 5.89
N PHE A 134 -11.36 6.17 6.05
CA PHE A 134 -11.13 6.80 7.36
C PHE A 134 -12.22 6.42 8.37
N GLN A 135 -13.50 6.51 7.99
CA GLN A 135 -14.62 6.05 8.82
C GLN A 135 -14.45 4.59 9.23
N ARG A 136 -14.08 3.70 8.29
CA ARG A 136 -13.82 2.27 8.57
C ARG A 136 -12.61 2.05 9.48
N ILE A 137 -11.60 2.91 9.46
CA ILE A 137 -10.45 2.85 10.39
C ILE A 137 -10.89 3.21 11.82
N LEU A 138 -11.77 4.19 11.99
CA LEU A 138 -12.32 4.54 13.30
C LEU A 138 -13.17 3.38 13.87
N GLU A 139 -13.91 2.66 13.03
CA GLU A 139 -14.60 1.41 13.41
C GLU A 139 -13.60 0.32 13.82
N LEU A 140 -12.52 0.11 13.05
CA LEU A 140 -11.48 -0.86 13.37
C LEU A 140 -10.79 -0.58 14.72
N LYS A 141 -10.56 0.70 15.06
CA LYS A 141 -10.02 1.09 16.36
C LYS A 141 -11.04 0.92 17.51
N GLY A 142 -12.33 0.87 17.18
CA GLY A 142 -13.41 0.59 18.11
C GLY A 142 -13.96 1.82 18.86
N PHE A 143 -13.90 3.00 18.22
CA PHE A 143 -14.51 4.21 18.78
C PHE A 143 -16.03 4.08 18.95
N LYS A 144 -16.59 4.81 19.91
CA LYS A 144 -18.05 4.95 20.04
C LYS A 144 -18.56 5.86 18.92
N LYS A 145 -19.83 5.69 18.52
CA LYS A 145 -20.44 6.49 17.45
C LYS A 145 -20.38 8.01 17.70
N ALA A 146 -20.47 8.46 18.94
CA ALA A 146 -20.37 9.88 19.29
C ALA A 146 -18.96 10.43 19.02
N ASP A 147 -17.94 9.77 19.57
CA ASP A 147 -16.52 10.12 19.37
C ASP A 147 -16.15 10.07 17.88
N GLN A 148 -16.58 9.01 17.19
CA GLN A 148 -16.39 8.81 15.75
C GLN A 148 -17.00 9.96 14.94
N GLN A 149 -18.22 10.41 15.26
CA GLN A 149 -18.84 11.53 14.55
C GLN A 149 -18.08 12.83 14.76
N SER A 150 -17.66 13.13 16.00
CA SER A 150 -16.85 14.32 16.31
C SER A 150 -15.55 14.36 15.51
N ILE A 151 -14.84 13.22 15.42
CA ILE A 151 -13.59 13.07 14.66
C ILE A 151 -13.83 13.19 13.14
N LEU A 152 -14.94 12.67 12.63
CA LEU A 152 -15.31 12.78 11.21
C LEU A 152 -15.71 14.22 10.83
N ASP A 153 -16.41 14.92 11.71
CA ASP A 153 -16.81 16.32 11.48
C ASP A 153 -15.59 17.25 11.46
N ASP A 154 -14.60 17.02 12.34
CA ASP A 154 -13.31 17.71 12.28
C ASP A 154 -12.52 17.35 11.02
N PHE A 155 -12.46 16.06 10.67
CA PHE A 155 -11.79 15.59 9.46
C PHE A 155 -12.34 16.24 8.18
N ASN A 156 -13.66 16.48 8.13
CA ASN A 156 -14.31 17.15 7.02
C ASN A 156 -14.09 18.68 7.02
N LYS A 157 -14.10 19.33 8.19
CA LYS A 157 -13.78 20.78 8.32
C LYS A 157 -12.35 21.09 7.86
N HIS A 158 -11.41 20.21 8.20
CA HIS A 158 -10.01 20.27 7.78
C HIS A 158 -9.73 19.42 6.51
N GLY A 159 -10.77 19.16 5.68
CA GLY A 159 -10.60 18.60 4.33
C GLY A 159 -9.67 19.49 3.47
N PRO A 160 -9.29 19.07 2.24
CA PRO A 160 -8.14 19.62 1.50
C PRO A 160 -8.35 21.04 0.93
N GLY A 161 -8.59 22.01 1.80
CA GLY A 161 -8.26 23.39 1.58
C GLY A 161 -6.74 23.53 1.65
N ILE A 162 -6.16 24.09 0.60
CA ILE A 162 -4.77 24.55 0.59
C ILE A 162 -4.69 25.77 1.50
N THR A 163 -4.63 25.54 2.82
CA THR A 163 -4.47 26.59 3.81
C THR A 163 -2.99 26.90 3.94
N GLN A 164 -2.44 27.54 2.90
CA GLN A 164 -1.21 28.31 3.00
C GLN A 164 -1.31 29.21 4.23
N PRO A 165 -0.34 29.18 5.17
CA PRO A 165 -0.35 30.10 6.30
C PRO A 165 -0.19 31.54 5.80
N SER A 166 -1.30 32.24 5.64
CA SER A 166 -1.33 33.67 5.39
C SER A 166 -0.91 34.39 6.69
N VAL A 167 0.40 34.49 6.90
CA VAL A 167 0.99 35.33 7.95
C VAL A 167 0.58 36.78 7.70
N SER A 168 -0.43 37.21 8.45
CA SER A 168 -0.95 38.57 8.47
C SER A 168 0.06 39.51 9.13
N SER A 169 0.87 40.18 8.32
CA SER A 169 1.75 41.28 8.75
C SER A 169 1.01 42.63 8.65
N PRO A 170 0.97 43.45 9.71
CA PRO A 170 0.27 44.74 9.68
C PRO A 170 1.07 45.87 8.99
N SER A 171 0.34 46.89 8.55
CA SER A 171 0.68 47.95 7.60
C SER A 171 1.88 48.88 7.91
N ALA A 172 2.53 49.36 6.85
CA ALA A 172 3.20 50.67 6.77
C ALA A 172 3.17 51.25 5.32
N PRO A 173 3.25 52.59 5.11
CA PRO A 173 2.76 53.27 3.88
C PRO A 173 3.77 53.42 2.71
N PRO A 174 3.35 53.94 1.54
CA PRO A 174 4.13 53.91 0.29
C PRO A 174 5.08 55.10 0.08
N VAL A 175 6.14 54.89 -0.70
CA VAL A 175 7.02 55.96 -1.23
C VAL A 175 7.33 55.68 -2.71
N VAL A 176 7.46 56.74 -3.51
CA VAL A 176 7.41 56.73 -4.98
C VAL A 176 8.77 56.83 -5.68
N SER A 177 8.82 56.27 -6.89
CA SER A 177 9.64 56.66 -8.07
C SER A 177 11.18 56.72 -7.99
N SER A 178 11.86 55.96 -8.84
CA SER A 178 12.64 56.48 -10.00
C SER A 178 13.45 55.40 -10.75
N THR A 179 13.71 55.66 -12.04
CA THR A 179 14.55 54.92 -13.03
C THR A 179 15.27 55.97 -13.90
N PRO A 180 16.16 55.63 -14.88
CA PRO A 180 16.92 54.39 -15.19
C PRO A 180 18.43 54.68 -14.87
N PRO A 181 19.50 54.30 -15.62
CA PRO A 181 19.72 53.37 -16.75
C PRO A 181 20.88 52.36 -16.55
N ALA A 182 21.31 51.74 -17.66
CA ALA A 182 22.43 50.78 -17.81
C ALA A 182 23.56 51.38 -18.72
N PRO A 183 24.60 50.65 -19.20
CA PRO A 183 24.43 49.56 -20.20
C PRO A 183 25.49 48.42 -20.28
N THR A 184 25.20 47.40 -21.13
CA THR A 184 26.14 46.53 -21.91
C THR A 184 26.99 45.44 -21.18
N ILE A 185 27.39 44.27 -21.75
CA ILE A 185 27.39 43.71 -23.14
C ILE A 185 27.16 42.15 -23.13
N THR A 186 26.68 41.61 -24.26
CA THR A 186 27.00 40.29 -24.92
C THR A 186 26.20 38.99 -24.71
N SER A 187 25.83 38.43 -25.87
CA SER A 187 25.14 37.16 -26.24
C SER A 187 26.15 35.98 -26.43
N PRO A 188 25.85 34.80 -27.05
CA PRO A 188 24.60 34.31 -27.69
C PRO A 188 24.19 32.80 -27.52
N SER A 189 22.95 32.51 -27.97
CA SER A 189 22.46 31.28 -28.64
C SER A 189 22.42 29.89 -27.96
N THR A 190 21.21 29.28 -27.91
CA THR A 190 20.94 28.05 -28.68
C THR A 190 19.44 27.79 -28.93
N VAL A 191 19.19 27.23 -30.13
CA VAL A 191 17.94 26.86 -30.80
C VAL A 191 16.95 26.04 -29.95
N GLY A 192 15.64 26.28 -30.12
CA GLY A 192 14.58 25.51 -29.48
C GLY A 192 14.00 24.37 -30.33
N LEU A 193 13.27 23.46 -29.68
CA LEU A 193 12.38 22.49 -30.33
C LEU A 193 11.13 22.30 -29.46
N MET A 194 9.96 22.61 -30.02
CA MET A 194 8.66 22.31 -29.40
C MET A 194 8.23 20.88 -29.74
N ALA A 195 7.73 20.14 -28.75
CA ALA A 195 7.00 18.89 -28.95
C ALA A 195 5.86 18.80 -27.92
N SER A 196 4.62 18.66 -28.40
CA SER A 196 3.42 18.61 -27.55
C SER A 196 3.35 17.30 -26.75
N ARG A 197 2.65 17.32 -25.61
CA ARG A 197 2.53 16.18 -24.68
C ARG A 197 1.37 15.23 -25.00
N GLU A 198 0.72 15.39 -26.14
CA GLU A 198 -0.63 14.86 -26.38
C GLU A 198 -0.63 13.52 -27.14
N ASP A 199 0.41 13.21 -27.92
CA ASP A 199 0.49 11.98 -28.75
C ASP A 199 0.75 10.66 -27.99
N VAL A 200 1.13 10.72 -26.71
CA VAL A 200 1.50 9.51 -25.93
C VAL A 200 0.26 8.75 -25.41
N LEU A 201 -0.89 9.41 -25.27
CA LEU A 201 -2.07 8.82 -24.62
C LEU A 201 -2.88 7.88 -25.54
N THR A 202 -2.80 8.06 -26.85
CA THR A 202 -3.70 7.41 -27.83
C THR A 202 -3.32 5.96 -28.15
N ARG A 203 -2.11 5.50 -27.83
CA ARG A 203 -1.63 4.13 -28.16
C ARG A 203 -1.89 3.06 -27.09
N ALA A 204 -2.43 3.40 -25.92
CA ALA A 204 -2.65 2.44 -24.83
C ALA A 204 -3.98 1.66 -24.90
N ALA A 205 -4.87 1.96 -25.86
CA ALA A 205 -6.25 1.47 -25.85
C ALA A 205 -6.48 0.06 -26.45
N ALA A 206 -5.47 -0.56 -27.07
CA ALA A 206 -5.65 -1.73 -27.93
C ALA A 206 -4.94 -3.02 -27.44
N LEU A 207 -5.39 -3.60 -26.32
CA LEU A 207 -5.19 -5.02 -26.00
C LEU A 207 -6.32 -5.54 -25.09
N GLY A 208 -6.99 -6.60 -25.55
CA GLY A 208 -8.34 -6.96 -25.11
C GLY A 208 -8.46 -7.61 -23.72
N ARG A 209 -9.59 -7.34 -23.07
CA ARG A 209 -10.02 -8.00 -21.83
C ARG A 209 -10.77 -9.30 -22.19
N GLY A 210 -10.15 -10.48 -22.05
CA GLY A 210 -10.91 -11.72 -22.29
C GLY A 210 -10.13 -13.04 -22.43
N ALA A 211 -9.28 -13.41 -21.46
CA ALA A 211 -8.62 -14.75 -21.49
C ALA A 211 -8.25 -15.39 -20.14
N ALA A 212 -8.18 -14.64 -19.03
CA ALA A 212 -7.42 -15.08 -17.84
C ALA A 212 -8.24 -15.48 -16.59
N THR A 213 -9.57 -15.64 -16.68
CA THR A 213 -10.44 -15.77 -15.47
C THR A 213 -10.75 -17.20 -15.03
N THR A 214 -10.50 -18.21 -15.87
CA THR A 214 -10.92 -19.61 -15.60
C THR A 214 -10.03 -20.32 -14.57
N GLY A 215 -8.71 -20.17 -14.66
CA GLY A 215 -7.77 -20.90 -13.79
C GLY A 215 -7.88 -20.52 -12.31
N PHE A 216 -8.02 -19.23 -12.00
CA PHE A 216 -8.05 -18.76 -10.61
C PHE A 216 -9.34 -19.17 -9.86
N LYS A 217 -10.49 -19.26 -10.55
CA LYS A 217 -11.74 -19.75 -9.95
C LYS A 217 -11.62 -21.21 -9.49
N ARG A 218 -10.89 -22.05 -10.25
CA ARG A 218 -10.65 -23.46 -9.89
C ARG A 218 -9.74 -23.60 -8.66
N PHE A 219 -8.77 -22.69 -8.48
CA PHE A 219 -7.95 -22.64 -7.27
C PHE A 219 -8.78 -22.22 -6.04
N LEU A 220 -9.63 -21.20 -6.15
CA LEU A 220 -10.55 -20.81 -5.07
C LEU A 220 -11.47 -21.97 -4.65
N ALA A 221 -12.07 -22.66 -5.62
CA ALA A 221 -12.96 -23.81 -5.35
C ALA A 221 -12.22 -24.95 -4.63
N LEU A 222 -10.95 -25.21 -4.93
CA LEU A 222 -10.13 -26.19 -4.22
C LEU A 222 -9.82 -25.76 -2.77
N THR A 223 -9.62 -24.47 -2.51
CA THR A 223 -9.43 -23.94 -1.15
C THR A 223 -10.72 -23.97 -0.34
N GLU A 224 -11.88 -23.80 -1.00
CA GLU A 224 -13.20 -23.87 -0.37
C GLU A 224 -13.59 -25.32 -0.04
N ALA A 225 -13.33 -26.28 -0.94
CA ALA A 225 -13.51 -27.71 -0.67
C ALA A 225 -12.65 -28.24 0.49
N ALA A 226 -11.50 -27.61 0.78
CA ALA A 226 -10.66 -27.95 1.93
C ALA A 226 -11.24 -27.47 3.28
N LYS A 227 -12.24 -26.57 3.28
CA LYS A 227 -12.83 -25.98 4.49
C LYS A 227 -13.89 -26.88 5.14
N ASP A 228 -14.40 -27.87 4.43
CA ASP A 228 -15.55 -28.69 4.87
C ASP A 228 -15.17 -29.86 5.81
N ARG A 229 -13.87 -30.19 5.96
CA ARG A 229 -13.39 -31.16 6.96
C ARG A 229 -13.39 -30.54 8.38
N LYS A 230 -14.59 -30.43 8.96
CA LYS A 230 -14.86 -29.72 10.23
C LYS A 230 -14.62 -30.54 11.51
N ASP A 231 -14.10 -31.76 11.43
CA ASP A 231 -13.86 -32.63 12.59
C ASP A 231 -12.38 -33.08 12.68
N GLY A 232 -11.52 -32.15 13.10
CA GLY A 232 -10.10 -32.38 13.34
C GLY A 232 -9.65 -32.03 14.76
N PRO A 233 -8.48 -32.52 15.24
CA PRO A 233 -8.09 -32.49 16.66
C PRO A 233 -7.89 -31.09 17.28
N PHE A 234 -7.93 -30.03 16.47
CA PHE A 234 -7.63 -28.65 16.83
C PHE A 234 -8.49 -28.06 17.97
N ARG A 235 -9.65 -28.65 18.28
CA ARG A 235 -10.50 -28.21 19.39
C ARG A 235 -9.94 -28.52 20.79
N LYS A 236 -8.96 -29.41 20.92
CA LYS A 236 -8.32 -29.75 22.21
C LYS A 236 -7.14 -28.83 22.60
N LEU A 237 -6.88 -27.76 21.86
CA LEU A 237 -5.78 -26.81 22.13
C LEU A 237 -6.22 -25.50 22.80
N PHE A 238 -7.53 -25.31 23.05
CA PHE A 238 -8.09 -24.03 23.52
C PHE A 238 -9.15 -24.15 24.63
N ASN A 239 -9.11 -25.23 25.40
CA ASN A 239 -9.78 -25.29 26.70
C ASN A 239 -8.81 -25.94 27.70
N PRO A 240 -8.59 -25.34 28.90
CA PRO A 240 -7.93 -26.04 30.00
C PRO A 240 -8.78 -27.21 30.51
#